data_AF-A0A6J0TN08-F1
#
_entry.id   AF-A0A6J0TN08-F1
#
_cell.length_a   1.000
_cell.length_b   1.000
_cell.length_c   1.000
_cell.angle_alpha   90.00
_cell.angle_beta   90.00
_cell.angle_gamma   90.00
#
_symmetry.space_group_name_H-M   'P 1'
#
loop_
_entity.id
_entity.type
_entity.pdbx_description
1 polymer ?
#
loop_
_entity_poly.entity_id
_entity_poly.type
_entity_poly.pdbx_seq_one_letter_code
_entity_poly.pdbx_strand_id
1 'polypeptide(L)'
;MTFSLGQPAPGDPSEFVGIAWSEGEESKPLLPPASTPPNKSLNGTEPSWSSPPSARTDEQALLSSILAKTAINIIDVSAADQQQMEQHEYMDRARQYSTRLAMLSNGLMHWKKLPPLPSLTHQPHQVLASDPVPFADLQQVSRIAAYAYSALSQIRVDAKEELVVQFGIP
;
A
#
# COMPACT_ATOMS: atom_id res chain seq x y z
N MET A 1 46.41 30.02 2.58
CA MET A 1 46.03 28.68 2.10
C MET A 1 44.63 28.78 1.52
N THR A 2 44.55 28.77 0.19
CA THR A 2 43.33 28.94 -0.60
C THR A 2 42.77 27.55 -0.95
N PHE A 3 41.53 27.24 -0.55
CA PHE A 3 40.87 26.02 -0.97
C PHE A 3 40.04 26.29 -2.23
N SER A 4 40.42 25.64 -3.32
CA SER A 4 39.73 25.65 -4.61
C SER A 4 38.55 24.68 -4.56
N LEU A 5 37.35 25.14 -4.88
CA LEU A 5 36.13 24.34 -4.94
C LEU A 5 36.11 23.60 -6.28
N GLY A 6 36.27 22.27 -6.26
CA GLY A 6 36.14 21.43 -7.45
C GLY A 6 34.70 21.39 -7.96
N GLN A 7 34.50 21.69 -9.24
CA GLN A 7 33.25 21.43 -9.97
C GLN A 7 33.00 19.92 -10.08
N PRO A 8 31.75 19.44 -9.96
CA PRO A 8 31.40 18.08 -10.35
C PRO A 8 31.27 17.98 -11.88
N ALA A 9 31.87 16.92 -12.46
CA ALA A 9 31.70 16.54 -13.85
C ALA A 9 30.30 15.91 -14.10
N PRO A 10 29.74 15.99 -15.33
CA PRO A 10 28.44 15.43 -15.65
C PRO A 10 28.55 13.92 -15.90
N GLY A 11 28.01 13.12 -14.98
CA GLY A 11 27.86 11.67 -15.12
C GLY A 11 26.45 11.29 -15.56
N ASP A 12 26.40 10.56 -16.67
CA ASP A 12 25.33 9.79 -17.33
C ASP A 12 23.96 9.61 -16.62
N PRO A 13 22.81 9.94 -17.28
CA PRO A 13 21.46 9.72 -16.75
C PRO A 13 20.94 8.29 -17.01
N SER A 14 21.75 7.27 -16.71
CA SER A 14 21.44 5.86 -16.99
C SER A 14 21.59 4.96 -15.76
N GLU A 15 21.10 5.39 -14.58
CA GLU A 15 20.79 4.48 -13.47
C GLU A 15 19.44 4.85 -12.86
N PHE A 16 18.40 4.71 -13.68
CA PHE A 16 17.03 4.60 -13.18
C PHE A 16 16.88 3.17 -12.66
N VAL A 17 17.11 2.97 -11.36
CA VAL A 17 16.76 1.72 -10.67
C VAL A 17 15.24 1.63 -10.69
N GLY A 18 14.73 0.98 -11.73
CA GLY A 18 13.33 0.62 -11.85
C GLY A 18 12.95 -0.24 -10.66
N ILE A 19 12.03 0.27 -9.85
CA ILE A 19 11.28 -0.55 -8.90
C ILE A 19 10.52 -1.55 -9.75
N ALA A 20 11.06 -2.78 -9.83
CA ALA A 20 10.34 -3.91 -10.37
C ALA A 20 9.13 -4.13 -9.46
N TRP A 21 7.96 -3.71 -9.93
CA TRP A 21 6.70 -4.14 -9.35
C TRP A 21 6.66 -5.66 -9.47
N SER A 22 6.87 -6.35 -8.35
CA SER A 22 6.74 -7.80 -8.26
C SER A 22 5.26 -8.14 -8.34
N GLU A 23 4.77 -8.26 -9.56
CA GLU A 23 3.43 -8.76 -9.86
C GLU A 23 3.41 -10.28 -9.70
N GLY A 24 2.51 -10.78 -8.85
CA GLY A 24 2.04 -12.16 -8.95
C GLY A 24 2.52 -13.17 -7.92
N GLU A 25 2.20 -13.00 -6.63
CA GLU A 25 2.04 -14.16 -5.75
C GLU A 25 0.88 -14.07 -4.74
N GLU A 26 -0.05 -13.13 -4.90
CA GLU A 26 -1.21 -12.98 -4.02
C GLU A 26 -2.48 -13.60 -4.62
N SER A 27 -2.45 -14.88 -4.95
CA SER A 27 -3.66 -15.62 -5.37
C SER A 27 -3.51 -17.14 -5.16
N LYS A 28 -2.95 -17.55 -4.01
CA LYS A 28 -3.04 -18.94 -3.55
C LYS A 28 -4.13 -19.02 -2.47
N PRO A 29 -5.34 -19.48 -2.78
CA PRO A 29 -6.33 -19.80 -1.76
C PRO A 29 -5.74 -20.86 -0.82
N LEU A 30 -5.73 -20.57 0.48
CA LEU A 30 -5.16 -21.46 1.51
C LEU A 30 -6.00 -22.72 1.76
N LEU A 31 -7.11 -22.91 1.03
CA LEU A 31 -8.03 -24.04 1.19
C LEU A 31 -8.47 -24.57 -0.19
N PRO A 32 -8.51 -25.90 -0.38
CA PRO A 32 -9.05 -26.48 -1.61
C PRO A 32 -10.56 -26.22 -1.71
N PRO A 33 -11.11 -25.96 -2.91
CA PRO A 33 -12.55 -25.85 -3.11
C PRO A 33 -13.23 -27.20 -2.82
N ALA A 34 -14.37 -27.15 -2.12
CA ALA A 34 -15.17 -28.34 -1.84
C ALA A 34 -15.68 -28.96 -3.15
N SER A 35 -15.51 -30.28 -3.31
CA SER A 35 -15.91 -31.06 -4.48
C SER A 35 -17.40 -30.92 -4.80
N THR A 36 -17.72 -30.46 -6.01
CA THR A 36 -19.09 -30.50 -6.58
C THR A 36 -19.44 -31.90 -7.09
N PRO A 37 -20.73 -32.34 -7.01
CA PRO A 37 -21.16 -33.66 -7.49
C PRO A 37 -21.31 -33.73 -9.04
N PRO A 38 -21.29 -34.93 -9.64
CA PRO A 38 -21.24 -35.10 -11.09
C PRO A 38 -22.62 -34.93 -11.73
N ASN A 39 -22.74 -34.02 -12.70
CA ASN A 39 -23.97 -33.87 -13.48
C ASN A 39 -23.91 -34.71 -14.76
N LYS A 40 -24.91 -35.57 -14.97
CA LYS A 40 -25.10 -36.44 -16.14
C LYS A 40 -26.22 -35.86 -17.01
N SER A 41 -25.97 -35.57 -18.29
CA SER A 41 -26.94 -35.65 -19.40
C SER A 41 -26.16 -35.67 -20.71
N LEU A 42 -26.14 -36.81 -21.43
CA LEU A 42 -27.05 -37.31 -22.47
C LEU A 42 -26.82 -36.65 -23.85
N ASN A 43 -26.41 -37.52 -24.78
CA ASN A 43 -25.84 -37.28 -26.11
C ASN A 43 -26.85 -36.79 -27.16
N GLY A 44 -26.40 -36.03 -28.18
CA GLY A 44 -27.21 -35.64 -29.34
C GLY A 44 -26.49 -34.80 -30.44
N THR A 45 -25.67 -35.46 -31.27
CA THR A 45 -25.45 -35.30 -32.74
C THR A 45 -25.14 -33.92 -33.40
N GLU A 46 -23.83 -33.59 -33.55
CA GLU A 46 -22.96 -33.22 -34.74
C GLU A 46 -23.45 -32.30 -35.93
N PRO A 47 -22.56 -31.72 -36.81
CA PRO A 47 -21.27 -31.00 -36.60
C PRO A 47 -20.95 -29.81 -37.59
N SER A 48 -19.84 -29.10 -37.29
CA SER A 48 -18.85 -28.47 -38.20
C SER A 48 -18.96 -27.00 -38.68
N TRP A 49 -18.21 -26.12 -37.99
CA TRP A 49 -17.26 -25.20 -38.65
C TRP A 49 -15.90 -25.41 -37.98
N SER A 50 -14.94 -25.87 -38.78
CA SER A 50 -13.58 -26.28 -38.41
C SER A 50 -12.76 -25.13 -37.82
N SER A 51 -12.55 -25.19 -36.52
CA SER A 51 -11.42 -24.54 -35.83
C SER A 51 -10.92 -25.53 -34.77
N PRO A 52 -9.60 -25.63 -34.53
CA PRO A 52 -9.06 -26.59 -33.57
C PRO A 52 -9.69 -26.34 -32.17
N PRO A 53 -10.11 -27.39 -31.44
CA PRO A 53 -10.82 -27.26 -30.16
C PRO A 53 -10.00 -26.56 -29.07
N SER A 54 -8.67 -26.52 -29.24
CA SER A 54 -7.74 -25.89 -28.30
C SER A 54 -7.84 -24.36 -28.27
N ALA A 55 -8.07 -23.70 -29.42
CA ALA A 55 -8.05 -22.24 -29.51
C ALA A 55 -9.32 -21.60 -28.92
N ARG A 56 -10.49 -22.24 -29.13
CA ARG A 56 -11.78 -21.74 -28.61
C ARG A 56 -11.86 -21.76 -27.08
N THR A 57 -11.17 -22.71 -26.45
CA THR A 57 -11.16 -22.83 -24.98
C THR A 57 -10.34 -21.72 -24.35
N ASP A 58 -9.24 -21.32 -24.98
CA ASP A 58 -8.38 -20.21 -24.54
C ASP A 58 -9.09 -18.85 -24.70
N GLU A 59 -9.75 -18.63 -25.85
CA GLU A 59 -10.57 -17.43 -26.06
C GLU A 59 -11.69 -17.29 -25.01
N GLN A 60 -12.35 -18.40 -24.67
CA GLN A 60 -13.40 -18.40 -23.65
C GLN A 60 -12.83 -18.12 -22.23
N ALA A 61 -11.64 -18.62 -21.92
CA ALA A 61 -10.95 -18.34 -20.66
C ALA A 61 -10.49 -16.87 -20.59
N LEU A 62 -10.00 -16.31 -21.70
CA LEU A 62 -9.65 -14.90 -21.83
C LEU A 62 -10.87 -14.00 -21.60
N LEU A 63 -12.00 -14.31 -22.23
CA LEU A 63 -13.26 -13.57 -22.02
C LEU A 63 -13.76 -13.69 -20.57
N SER A 64 -13.64 -14.86 -19.95
CA SER A 64 -13.99 -15.06 -18.54
C SER A 64 -13.09 -14.26 -17.60
N SER A 65 -11.79 -14.20 -17.90
CA SER A 65 -10.81 -13.36 -17.20
C SER A 65 -11.14 -11.87 -17.35
N ILE A 66 -11.49 -11.42 -18.56
CA ILE A 66 -11.91 -10.04 -18.81
C ILE A 66 -13.14 -9.70 -17.97
N LEU A 67 -14.16 -10.56 -17.96
CA LEU A 67 -15.37 -10.34 -17.17
C LEU A 67 -15.07 -10.34 -15.66
N ALA A 68 -14.28 -11.28 -15.16
CA ALA A 68 -13.89 -11.34 -13.75
C ALA A 68 -13.10 -10.10 -13.33
N LYS A 69 -12.08 -9.71 -14.12
CA LYS A 69 -11.29 -8.50 -13.89
C LYS A 69 -12.16 -7.25 -13.94
N THR A 70 -13.10 -7.19 -14.88
CA THR A 70 -14.05 -6.08 -14.99
C THR A 70 -14.97 -6.02 -13.77
N ALA A 71 -15.51 -7.15 -13.31
CA ALA A 71 -16.35 -7.22 -12.12
C ALA A 71 -15.61 -6.82 -10.84
N ILE A 72 -14.32 -7.13 -10.73
CA ILE A 72 -13.47 -6.71 -9.60
C ILE A 72 -13.19 -5.19 -9.63
N ASN A 73 -13.02 -4.62 -10.83
CA ASN A 73 -12.59 -3.22 -10.99
C ASN A 73 -13.75 -2.21 -11.04
N ILE A 74 -14.98 -2.65 -11.32
CA ILE A 74 -16.15 -1.78 -11.27
C ILE A 74 -16.49 -1.48 -9.80
N ILE A 75 -16.73 -0.20 -9.51
CA ILE A 75 -17.12 0.27 -8.19
C ILE A 75 -18.64 0.13 -8.07
N ASP A 76 -19.11 -0.66 -7.10
CA ASP A 76 -20.51 -0.67 -6.70
C ASP A 76 -20.82 0.57 -5.85
N VAL A 77 -21.49 1.54 -6.46
CA VAL A 77 -21.91 2.79 -5.81
C VAL A 77 -23.07 2.61 -4.80
N SER A 78 -23.69 1.41 -4.75
CA SER A 78 -24.81 1.08 -3.86
C SER A 78 -24.41 0.25 -2.63
N ALA A 79 -23.15 -0.18 -2.54
CA ALA A 79 -22.65 -1.05 -1.48
C ALA A 79 -22.69 -0.43 -0.05
N ALA A 80 -22.93 0.89 0.08
CA ALA A 80 -23.03 1.55 1.37
C ALA A 80 -24.23 1.07 2.22
N ASP A 81 -25.30 0.61 1.56
CA ASP A 81 -26.57 0.27 2.22
C ASP A 81 -26.85 -1.24 2.29
N GLN A 82 -26.02 -2.10 1.68
CA GLN A 82 -26.26 -3.54 1.60
C GLN A 82 -25.28 -4.40 2.41
N GLN A 83 -25.90 -5.25 3.25
CA GLN A 83 -25.37 -6.44 3.91
C GLN A 83 -24.34 -6.20 5.03
N GLN A 84 -24.86 -5.80 6.19
CA GLN A 84 -24.24 -6.19 7.44
C GLN A 84 -24.28 -7.73 7.53
N MET A 85 -23.13 -8.34 7.83
CA MET A 85 -23.03 -9.76 8.17
C MET A 85 -24.11 -10.12 9.20
N GLU A 86 -24.77 -11.27 9.03
CA GLU A 86 -25.76 -11.71 10.00
C GLU A 86 -25.11 -11.84 11.38
N GLN A 87 -25.84 -11.44 12.44
CA GLN A 87 -25.25 -11.36 13.78
C GLN A 87 -24.64 -12.69 14.23
N HIS A 88 -25.29 -13.82 13.91
CA HIS A 88 -24.78 -15.14 14.29
C HIS A 88 -23.51 -15.51 13.52
N GLU A 89 -23.41 -15.18 12.22
CA GLU A 89 -22.19 -15.38 11.42
C GLU A 89 -21.02 -14.57 12.01
N TYR A 90 -21.28 -13.32 12.40
CA TYR A 90 -20.27 -12.48 13.06
C TYR A 90 -19.78 -13.10 14.37
N MET A 91 -20.71 -13.55 15.22
CA MET A 91 -20.36 -14.13 16.53
C MET A 91 -19.57 -15.43 16.39
N ASP A 92 -19.94 -16.29 15.44
CA ASP A 92 -19.21 -17.53 15.16
C ASP A 92 -17.81 -17.24 14.61
N ARG A 93 -17.69 -16.28 13.70
CA ARG A 93 -16.40 -15.84 13.14
C ARG A 93 -15.49 -15.24 14.23
N ALA A 94 -16.03 -14.41 15.11
CA ALA A 94 -15.29 -13.85 16.25
C ALA A 94 -14.79 -14.95 17.21
N ARG A 95 -15.62 -15.97 17.49
CA ARG A 95 -15.22 -17.12 18.30
C ARG A 95 -14.11 -17.92 17.62
N GLN A 96 -14.22 -18.18 16.31
CA GLN A 96 -13.19 -18.88 15.55
C GLN A 96 -11.85 -18.13 15.58
N TYR A 97 -11.85 -16.82 15.37
CA TYR A 97 -10.64 -16.00 15.45
C TYR A 97 -10.05 -15.98 16.86
N SER A 98 -10.90 -15.87 17.89
CA SER A 98 -10.43 -15.92 19.28
C SER A 98 -9.71 -17.23 19.60
N THR A 99 -10.27 -18.37 19.20
CA THR A 99 -9.66 -19.69 19.39
C THR A 99 -8.33 -19.83 18.63
N ARG A 100 -8.30 -19.41 17.35
CA ARG A 100 -7.07 -19.45 16.54
C ARG A 100 -5.99 -18.52 17.12
N LEU A 101 -6.37 -17.33 17.56
CA LEU A 101 -5.46 -16.37 18.17
C LEU A 101 -4.88 -16.90 19.49
N ALA A 102 -5.70 -17.54 20.33
CA ALA A 102 -5.21 -18.18 21.55
C ALA A 102 -4.17 -19.28 21.25
N MET A 103 -4.42 -20.11 20.23
CA MET A 103 -3.44 -21.13 19.78
C MET A 103 -2.13 -20.52 19.29
N LEU A 104 -2.20 -19.43 18.50
CA LEU A 104 -1.02 -18.75 17.97
C LEU A 104 -0.25 -17.97 19.04
N SER A 105 -0.95 -17.37 20.00
CA SER A 105 -0.36 -16.59 21.10
C SER A 105 0.61 -17.40 21.95
N ASN A 106 0.38 -18.71 22.09
CA ASN A 106 1.27 -19.60 22.82
C ASN A 106 2.66 -19.70 22.16
N GLY A 107 2.73 -19.67 20.83
CA GLY A 107 3.98 -19.68 20.06
C GLY A 107 4.64 -18.31 19.90
N LEU A 108 3.93 -17.22 20.21
CA LEU A 108 4.42 -15.86 19.99
C LEU A 108 5.31 -15.41 21.17
N MET A 109 6.63 -15.50 21.03
CA MET A 109 7.55 -15.22 22.15
C MET A 109 7.86 -13.72 22.37
N HIS A 110 7.68 -12.86 21.35
CA HIS A 110 8.27 -11.52 21.32
C HIS A 110 7.29 -10.36 21.53
N TRP A 111 5.99 -10.53 21.25
CA TRP A 111 4.98 -9.45 21.39
C TRP A 111 4.13 -9.55 22.66
N LYS A 112 4.55 -10.35 23.65
CA LYS A 112 3.76 -10.57 24.88
C LYS A 112 3.85 -9.42 25.88
N LYS A 113 4.92 -8.64 25.80
CA LYS A 113 5.17 -7.49 26.64
C LYS A 113 5.78 -6.38 25.80
N LEU A 114 5.50 -5.13 26.16
CA LEU A 114 6.23 -4.02 25.58
C LEU A 114 7.72 -4.18 25.94
N PRO A 115 8.64 -4.00 24.97
CA PRO A 115 10.06 -3.94 25.27
C PRO A 115 10.34 -2.84 26.31
N PRO A 116 11.26 -3.06 27.26
CA PRO A 116 11.67 -2.01 28.17
C PRO A 116 12.40 -0.88 27.41
N LEU A 117 12.48 0.30 28.02
CA LEU A 117 13.30 1.38 27.49
C LEU A 117 14.78 0.94 27.41
N PRO A 118 15.50 1.31 26.34
CA PRO A 118 16.91 0.96 26.21
C PRO A 118 17.74 1.70 27.27
N SER A 119 18.70 0.99 27.86
CA SER A 119 19.69 1.61 28.76
C SER A 119 20.69 2.42 27.94
N LEU A 120 20.67 3.74 28.07
CA LEU A 120 21.54 4.65 27.31
C LEU A 120 22.93 4.81 27.94
N THR A 121 23.04 4.69 29.28
CA THR A 121 24.30 4.84 30.02
C THR A 121 24.24 4.10 31.35
N HIS A 122 25.39 3.62 31.83
CA HIS A 122 25.55 3.07 33.18
C HIS A 122 25.96 4.12 34.22
N GLN A 123 26.27 5.35 33.80
CA GLN A 123 26.70 6.46 34.68
C GLN A 123 25.84 7.70 34.44
N PRO A 124 24.54 7.68 34.84
CA PRO A 124 23.61 8.77 34.54
C PRO A 124 24.05 10.10 35.14
N HIS A 125 24.63 10.11 36.35
CA HIS A 125 25.11 11.34 36.98
C HIS A 125 26.28 11.98 36.23
N GLN A 126 27.18 11.17 35.65
CA GLN A 126 28.30 11.69 34.87
C GLN A 126 27.82 12.30 33.55
N VAL A 127 26.92 11.60 32.83
CA VAL A 127 26.37 12.08 31.56
C VAL A 127 25.55 13.36 31.75
N LEU A 128 24.79 13.47 32.83
CA LEU A 128 24.00 14.67 33.11
C LEU A 128 24.86 15.86 33.60
N ALA A 129 26.06 15.60 34.11
CA ALA A 129 27.00 16.62 34.56
C ALA A 129 28.04 16.98 33.49
N SER A 130 27.99 16.36 32.31
CA SER A 130 28.88 16.70 31.20
C SER A 130 28.59 18.10 30.66
N ASP A 131 29.53 18.63 29.86
CA ASP A 131 29.32 19.91 29.21
C ASP A 131 28.02 19.92 28.39
N PRO A 132 27.19 20.98 28.52
CA PRO A 132 25.95 21.09 27.79
C PRO A 132 26.21 21.34 26.30
N VAL A 133 25.16 21.16 25.49
CA VAL A 133 25.21 21.49 24.06
C VAL A 133 25.57 22.99 23.88
N PRO A 134 26.58 23.33 23.05
CA PRO A 134 27.00 24.71 22.83
C PRO A 134 25.84 25.59 22.33
N PHE A 135 25.75 26.82 22.86
CA PHE A 135 24.69 27.75 22.47
C PHE A 135 24.73 28.12 20.97
N ALA A 136 25.92 28.11 20.36
CA ALA A 136 26.09 28.37 18.93
C ALA A 136 25.29 27.37 18.06
N ASP A 137 25.26 26.10 18.46
CA ASP A 137 24.54 25.05 17.75
C ASP A 137 23.02 25.27 17.85
N LEU A 138 22.53 25.63 19.04
CA LEU A 138 21.11 25.96 19.24
C LEU A 138 20.68 27.17 18.39
N GLN A 139 21.51 28.21 18.33
CA GLN A 139 21.26 29.37 17.47
C GLN A 139 21.28 29.00 15.98
N GLN A 140 22.22 28.15 15.57
CA GLN A 140 22.30 27.69 14.19
C GLN A 140 21.06 26.89 13.78
N VAL A 141 20.65 25.90 14.59
CA VAL A 141 19.43 25.10 14.35
C VAL A 141 18.20 25.99 14.31
N SER A 142 18.09 26.96 15.22
CA SER A 142 16.97 27.91 15.24
C SER A 142 16.89 28.75 13.96
N ARG A 143 18.04 29.22 13.44
CA ARG A 143 18.09 29.95 12.16
C ARG A 143 17.69 29.07 10.98
N ILE A 144 18.16 27.82 10.94
CA ILE A 144 17.81 26.86 9.89
C ILE A 144 16.30 26.60 9.92
N ALA A 145 15.72 26.38 11.11
CA ALA A 145 14.29 26.15 11.27
C ALA A 145 13.46 27.37 10.82
N ALA A 146 13.86 28.59 11.19
CA ALA A 146 13.18 29.82 10.76
C ALA A 146 13.27 30.02 9.23
N TYR A 147 14.41 29.69 8.63
CA TYR A 147 14.57 29.74 7.18
C TYR A 147 13.69 28.73 6.45
N ALA A 148 13.66 27.48 6.93
CA ALA A 148 12.78 26.45 6.39
C ALA A 148 11.30 26.84 6.50
N TYR A 149 10.89 27.37 7.66
CA TYR A 149 9.53 27.88 7.86
C TYR A 149 9.19 29.03 6.90
N SER A 150 10.12 29.95 6.68
CA SER A 150 9.94 31.06 5.74
C SER A 150 9.76 30.57 4.30
N ALA A 151 10.46 29.52 3.90
CA ALA A 151 10.33 28.92 2.57
C ALA A 151 8.94 28.31 2.32
N LEU A 152 8.23 27.86 3.36
CA LEU A 152 6.86 27.34 3.22
C LEU A 152 5.89 28.40 2.68
N SER A 153 6.16 29.69 2.89
CA SER A 153 5.34 30.78 2.33
C SER A 153 5.37 30.86 0.80
N GLN A 154 6.36 30.21 0.16
CA GLN A 154 6.46 30.10 -1.29
C GLN A 154 5.60 28.95 -1.84
N ILE A 155 5.07 28.06 -0.97
CA ILE A 155 4.11 27.03 -1.37
C ILE A 155 2.74 27.69 -1.49
N ARG A 156 2.55 28.39 -2.61
CA ARG A 156 1.31 29.06 -2.98
C ARG A 156 1.15 29.05 -4.49
N VAL A 157 -0.08 29.22 -4.96
CA VAL A 157 -0.36 29.40 -6.38
C VAL A 157 -0.26 30.89 -6.69
N ASP A 158 0.67 31.27 -7.58
CA ASP A 158 0.72 32.63 -8.12
C ASP A 158 -0.42 32.80 -9.13
N ALA A 159 -1.34 33.73 -8.85
CA ALA A 159 -2.46 34.03 -9.74
C ALA A 159 -1.97 34.66 -11.04
N LYS A 160 -2.28 34.03 -12.19
CA LYS A 160 -1.90 34.53 -13.52
C LYS A 160 -3.07 35.17 -14.26
N GLU A 161 -4.25 34.57 -14.15
CA GLU A 161 -5.46 34.98 -14.86
C GLU A 161 -6.68 34.79 -13.93
N GLU A 162 -7.77 35.48 -14.25
CA GLU A 162 -9.02 35.35 -13.50
C GLU A 162 -9.70 34.02 -13.86
N LEU A 163 -10.00 33.20 -12.85
CA LEU A 163 -10.67 31.91 -13.06
C LEU A 163 -12.20 32.05 -13.24
N VAL A 164 -12.75 33.21 -12.92
CA VAL A 164 -14.20 33.48 -12.94
C VAL A 164 -14.42 34.86 -13.54
N VAL A 165 -15.03 34.93 -14.72
CA VAL A 165 -15.41 36.21 -15.34
C VAL A 165 -16.90 36.46 -15.17
N GLN A 166 -17.28 37.69 -14.82
CA GLN A 166 -18.69 38.07 -14.72
C GLN A 166 -19.18 38.61 -16.06
N PHE A 167 -20.14 37.91 -16.65
CA PHE A 167 -20.83 38.39 -17.84
C PHE A 167 -21.95 39.35 -17.43
N GLY A 168 -21.74 40.64 -17.70
CA GLY A 168 -22.78 41.67 -17.65
C GLY A 168 -23.27 41.99 -19.07
N ILE A 169 -24.58 42.21 -19.23
CA ILE A 169 -25.18 42.71 -20.48
C ILE A 169 -25.08 44.25 -20.44
N PRO A 170 -24.68 44.92 -21.53
CA PRO A 170 -24.59 46.38 -21.60
C PRO A 170 -25.94 47.08 -21.49
#